data_AF-A0A194WYU1-F1
#
_entry.id   AF-A0A194WYU1-F1
#
_cell.length_a   1.000
_cell.length_b   1.000
_cell.length_c   1.000
_cell.angle_alpha   90.00
_cell.angle_beta   90.00
_cell.angle_gamma   90.00
#
_symmetry.space_group_name_H-M   'P 1'
#
loop_
_entity.id
_entity.type
_entity.pdbx_description
1 polymer ?
#
loop_
_entity_poly.entity_id
_entity_poly.type
_entity_poly.pdbx_seq_one_letter_code
_entity_poly.pdbx_strand_id
1 'polypeptide(L)'
;MSDAFIYKPEWRVLLCVECGFCLQPRRDVWPRYLRQQPHCLRGAPLKALVELFGSYDLLAPEQVVVPTQAVAALHKKTALWRKCKLQTFFAEKQHIRYFVVDDAKEAAGASDASTKSLDSGEADFFKLVDEDVAVAEADAKAEANIVHGFDSHRSAVIPWLRRTGIEEHTRGLKKDEMHASFAVLKTAESEPELFLILEIIDEIFTEAYS
;
A
#
# COMPACT_ATOMS: atom_id res chain seq x y z
N MET A 1 7.74 -42.16 -3.63
CA MET A 1 7.55 -40.94 -2.81
C MET A 1 8.86 -40.20 -2.56
N SER A 2 9.85 -40.33 -3.45
CA SER A 2 11.18 -39.71 -3.36
C SER A 2 11.49 -38.82 -4.57
N ASP A 3 10.62 -38.81 -5.59
CA ASP A 3 10.81 -38.04 -6.82
C ASP A 3 10.58 -36.52 -6.64
N ALA A 4 10.03 -36.11 -5.50
CA ALA A 4 9.83 -34.70 -5.17
C ALA A 4 11.14 -33.97 -4.81
N PHE A 5 12.21 -34.71 -4.48
CA PHE A 5 13.49 -34.14 -4.05
C PHE A 5 14.61 -34.58 -4.97
N ILE A 6 15.23 -33.62 -5.66
CA ILE A 6 16.34 -33.85 -6.59
C ILE A 6 17.63 -33.37 -5.95
N TYR A 7 18.54 -34.31 -5.70
CA TYR A 7 19.91 -33.99 -5.31
C TYR A 7 20.74 -33.68 -6.56
N LYS A 8 21.38 -32.50 -6.60
CA LYS A 8 22.29 -32.08 -7.67
C LYS A 8 23.73 -32.13 -7.14
N PRO A 9 24.49 -33.20 -7.39
CA PRO A 9 25.82 -33.39 -6.81
C PRO A 9 26.85 -32.37 -7.31
N GLU A 10 26.72 -31.91 -8.56
CA GLU A 10 27.57 -30.84 -9.15
C GLU A 10 27.57 -29.56 -8.31
N TRP A 11 26.42 -29.27 -7.71
CA TRP A 11 26.14 -28.06 -6.93
C TRP A 11 26.13 -28.35 -5.43
N ARG A 12 26.11 -29.64 -5.07
CA ARG A 12 25.90 -30.14 -3.71
C ARG A 12 24.66 -29.51 -3.06
N VAL A 13 23.59 -29.36 -3.84
CA VAL A 13 22.30 -28.81 -3.38
C VAL A 13 21.17 -29.81 -3.53
N LEU A 14 20.14 -29.66 -2.70
CA LEU A 14 18.94 -30.47 -2.73
C LEU A 14 17.74 -29.58 -3.08
N LEU A 15 17.04 -29.91 -4.15
CA LEU A 15 15.91 -29.13 -4.66
C LEU A 15 14.61 -29.87 -4.41
N CYS A 16 13.60 -29.17 -3.90
CA CYS A 16 12.24 -29.65 -3.89
C CYS A 16 11.52 -29.22 -5.16
N VAL A 17 11.05 -30.18 -5.96
CA VAL A 17 10.33 -29.93 -7.22
C VAL A 17 8.91 -29.45 -6.95
N GLU A 18 8.29 -29.90 -5.85
CA GLU A 18 6.90 -29.54 -5.52
C GLU A 18 6.73 -28.07 -5.16
N CYS A 19 7.70 -27.46 -4.45
CA CYS A 19 7.63 -26.04 -4.08
C CYS A 19 8.74 -25.17 -4.71
N GLY A 20 9.61 -25.75 -5.54
CA GLY A 20 10.73 -25.06 -6.19
C GLY A 20 11.82 -24.55 -5.25
N PHE A 21 11.87 -25.00 -3.99
CA PHE A 21 12.79 -24.46 -2.99
C PHE A 21 14.07 -25.28 -2.87
N CYS A 22 15.21 -24.59 -2.69
CA CYS A 22 16.50 -25.19 -2.40
C CYS A 22 16.67 -25.37 -0.88
N LEU A 23 16.88 -26.60 -0.44
CA LEU A 23 16.98 -26.95 0.97
C LEU A 23 18.35 -26.59 1.52
N GLN A 24 18.37 -25.79 2.59
CA GLN A 24 19.59 -25.48 3.35
C GLN A 24 20.16 -26.75 4.00
N PRO A 25 21.49 -26.91 4.12
CA PRO A 25 22.14 -28.10 4.66
C PRO A 25 22.09 -28.15 6.21
N ARG A 26 20.89 -28.10 6.77
CA ARG A 26 20.67 -27.99 8.22
C ARG A 26 19.63 -29.02 8.68
N ARG A 27 20.08 -29.99 9.48
CA ARG A 27 19.22 -31.09 9.97
C ARG A 27 18.07 -30.61 10.86
N ASP A 28 18.23 -29.47 11.52
CA ASP A 28 17.23 -28.83 12.37
C ASP A 28 16.13 -28.12 11.57
N VAL A 29 16.40 -27.67 10.33
CA VAL A 29 15.40 -26.95 9.52
C VAL A 29 14.55 -27.87 8.64
N TRP A 30 15.07 -29.02 8.20
CA TRP A 30 14.33 -29.95 7.34
C TRP A 30 13.01 -30.44 7.94
N PRO A 31 12.93 -30.82 9.23
CA PRO A 31 11.69 -31.29 9.81
C PRO A 31 10.59 -30.20 9.82
N ARG A 32 10.98 -28.94 10.01
CA ARG A 32 10.05 -27.81 9.98
C ARG A 32 9.51 -27.60 8.57
N TYR A 33 10.40 -27.59 7.58
CA TYR A 33 10.04 -27.43 6.18
C TYR A 33 9.13 -28.57 5.69
N LEU A 34 9.48 -29.83 5.94
CA LEU A 34 8.73 -30.99 5.46
C LEU A 34 7.35 -31.14 6.11
N ARG A 35 7.12 -30.54 7.28
CA ARG A 35 5.81 -30.52 7.97
C ARG A 35 4.88 -29.42 7.48
N GLN A 36 5.39 -28.40 6.79
CA GLN A 36 4.61 -27.31 6.24
C GLN A 36 3.97 -27.72 4.91
N GLN A 37 2.95 -26.97 4.47
CA GLN A 37 2.40 -27.15 3.13
C GLN A 37 3.46 -26.77 2.08
N PRO A 38 3.54 -27.50 0.95
CA PRO A 38 2.58 -28.50 0.47
C PRO A 38 2.80 -29.94 0.99
N HIS A 39 3.85 -30.22 1.76
CA HIS A 39 4.38 -31.57 1.98
C HIS A 39 3.71 -32.31 3.14
N CYS A 40 3.41 -31.60 4.24
CA CYS A 40 2.67 -32.10 5.41
C CYS A 40 3.16 -33.46 5.98
N LEU A 41 4.44 -33.79 5.83
CA LEU A 41 5.01 -35.10 6.18
C LEU A 41 5.13 -35.28 7.70
N ARG A 42 4.79 -36.48 8.19
CA ARG A 42 4.83 -36.84 9.62
C ARG A 42 5.29 -38.28 9.83
N GLY A 43 5.80 -38.59 11.02
CA GLY A 43 6.13 -39.96 11.43
C GLY A 43 7.30 -40.57 10.65
N ALA A 44 7.19 -41.85 10.31
CA ALA A 44 8.23 -42.62 9.62
C ALA A 44 8.75 -42.00 8.30
N PRO A 45 7.90 -41.54 7.35
CA PRO A 45 8.39 -40.96 6.09
C PRO A 45 9.20 -39.67 6.30
N LEU A 46 8.81 -38.86 7.29
CA LEU A 46 9.58 -37.67 7.67
C LEU A 46 10.97 -38.05 8.18
N LYS A 47 11.04 -39.05 9.07
CA LYS A 47 12.32 -39.51 9.64
C LYS A 47 13.24 -40.08 8.55
N ALA A 48 12.70 -40.90 7.65
CA ALA A 48 13.45 -41.48 6.55
C ALA A 48 14.03 -40.42 5.60
N LEU A 49 13.27 -39.36 5.27
CA LEU A 49 13.77 -38.27 4.43
C LEU A 49 14.84 -37.43 5.12
N VAL A 50 14.69 -37.15 6.42
CA VAL A 50 15.72 -36.43 7.19
C VAL A 50 17.03 -37.24 7.26
N GLU A 51 16.95 -38.56 7.43
CA GLU A 51 18.12 -39.44 7.37
C GLU A 51 18.74 -39.47 5.97
N LEU A 52 17.92 -39.57 4.92
CA LEU A 52 18.37 -39.52 3.53
C LEU A 52 19.07 -38.20 3.19
N PHE A 53 18.47 -37.06 3.52
CA PHE A 53 19.07 -35.74 3.28
C PHE A 53 20.37 -35.59 4.08
N GLY A 54 20.41 -36.20 5.27
CA GLY A 54 21.58 -36.23 6.13
C GLY A 54 22.74 -37.07 5.59
N SER A 55 22.51 -37.92 4.59
CA SER A 55 23.55 -38.68 3.88
C SER A 55 24.20 -37.90 2.74
N TYR A 56 23.58 -36.81 2.29
CA TYR A 56 24.12 -35.96 1.23
C TYR A 56 25.09 -34.94 1.80
N ASP A 57 26.20 -34.73 1.09
CA ASP A 57 27.21 -33.75 1.44
C ASP A 57 26.78 -32.37 0.89
N LEU A 58 25.80 -31.72 1.52
CA LEU A 58 25.20 -30.47 1.03
C LEU A 58 26.01 -29.22 1.41
N LEU A 59 26.11 -28.23 0.51
CA LEU A 59 26.81 -26.97 0.75
C LEU A 59 25.91 -25.90 1.38
N ALA A 60 26.50 -25.05 2.23
CA ALA A 60 25.82 -23.89 2.79
C ALA A 60 25.56 -22.83 1.70
N PRO A 61 24.48 -22.04 1.79
CA PRO A 61 24.13 -21.05 0.78
C PRO A 61 25.28 -20.11 0.41
N GLU A 62 26.13 -19.78 1.39
CA GLU A 62 27.28 -18.88 1.24
C GLU A 62 28.45 -19.51 0.46
N GLN A 63 28.46 -20.84 0.35
CA GLN A 63 29.54 -21.62 -0.27
C GLN A 63 29.15 -22.15 -1.65
N VAL A 64 27.89 -21.97 -2.08
CA VAL A 64 27.44 -22.38 -3.41
C VAL A 64 27.99 -21.40 -4.44
N VAL A 65 28.93 -21.87 -5.27
CA VAL A 65 29.47 -21.10 -6.39
C VAL A 65 28.44 -21.09 -7.51
N VAL A 66 27.66 -20.00 -7.63
CA VAL A 66 26.67 -19.79 -8.70
C VAL A 66 27.36 -19.90 -10.07
N PRO A 67 26.79 -20.59 -11.07
CA PRO A 67 27.42 -20.66 -12.38
C PRO A 67 27.34 -19.28 -13.00
N THR A 68 28.48 -18.61 -13.16
CA THR A 68 28.58 -17.38 -13.96
C THR A 68 28.55 -17.66 -15.46
N GLN A 69 28.31 -18.91 -15.86
CA GLN A 69 28.27 -19.30 -17.25
C GLN A 69 27.10 -18.55 -17.91
N ALA A 70 27.45 -17.65 -18.83
CA ALA A 70 26.46 -16.94 -19.63
C ALA A 70 25.65 -17.99 -20.41
N VAL A 71 24.42 -18.26 -19.95
CA VAL A 71 23.49 -19.10 -20.68
C VAL A 71 23.18 -18.37 -21.97
N ALA A 72 23.71 -18.87 -23.09
CA ALA A 72 23.46 -18.30 -24.40
C ALA A 72 21.95 -18.33 -24.67
N ALA A 73 21.34 -17.14 -24.65
CA ALA A 73 20.02 -16.82 -25.17
C ALA A 73 18.89 -17.83 -24.86
N LEU A 74 18.41 -17.85 -23.62
CA LEU A 74 17.04 -18.33 -23.34
C LEU A 74 15.96 -17.33 -23.81
N HIS A 75 16.35 -16.16 -24.30
CA HIS A 75 15.42 -15.19 -24.88
C HIS A 75 15.37 -15.43 -26.38
N LYS A 76 14.46 -16.30 -26.83
CA LYS A 76 13.91 -16.13 -28.18
C LYS A 76 13.47 -14.67 -28.27
N LYS A 77 13.90 -13.94 -29.30
CA LYS A 77 13.52 -12.54 -29.59
C LYS A 77 12.02 -12.40 -29.95
N THR A 78 11.17 -13.28 -29.45
CA THR A 78 9.74 -13.04 -29.36
C THR A 78 9.54 -12.11 -28.17
N ALA A 79 8.82 -11.01 -28.36
CA ALA A 79 8.45 -10.15 -27.26
C ALA A 79 7.67 -10.99 -26.22
N LEU A 80 8.36 -11.39 -25.14
CA LEU A 80 7.78 -12.16 -24.02
C LEU A 80 6.68 -11.38 -23.31
N TRP A 81 6.60 -10.09 -23.60
CA TRP A 81 5.69 -9.15 -23.00
C TRP A 81 4.97 -8.38 -24.11
N ARG A 82 3.64 -8.34 -24.02
CA ARG A 82 2.78 -7.56 -24.89
C ARG A 82 2.11 -6.48 -24.03
N LYS A 83 2.16 -5.23 -24.48
CA LYS A 83 1.34 -4.16 -23.89
C LYS A 83 -0.13 -4.56 -24.05
N CYS A 84 -0.85 -4.67 -22.94
CA CYS A 84 -2.28 -4.94 -22.93
C CYS A 84 -2.99 -3.99 -21.96
N LYS A 85 -4.24 -3.66 -22.25
CA LYS A 85 -5.12 -2.99 -21.29
C LYS A 85 -5.80 -4.07 -20.46
N LEU A 86 -5.76 -3.91 -19.14
CA LEU A 86 -6.39 -4.81 -18.19
C LEU A 86 -7.53 -4.07 -17.52
N GLN A 87 -8.65 -4.77 -17.31
CA GLN A 87 -9.72 -4.30 -16.45
C GLN A 87 -9.86 -5.24 -15.25
N THR A 88 -10.29 -4.69 -14.12
CA THR A 88 -10.43 -5.40 -12.85
C THR A 88 -11.88 -5.40 -12.41
N PHE A 89 -12.36 -6.51 -11.86
CA PHE A 89 -13.56 -6.52 -11.04
C PHE A 89 -13.28 -7.19 -9.70
N PHE A 90 -13.87 -6.64 -8.64
CA PHE A 90 -13.77 -7.18 -7.30
C PHE A 90 -14.79 -8.30 -7.15
N ALA A 91 -14.32 -9.55 -7.14
CA ALA A 91 -15.13 -10.64 -6.62
C ALA A 91 -15.02 -10.61 -5.09
N GLU A 92 -16.16 -10.74 -4.40
CA GLU A 92 -16.22 -10.63 -2.94
C GLU A 92 -15.14 -11.46 -2.24
N LYS A 93 -14.35 -10.75 -1.42
CA LYS A 93 -13.37 -11.24 -0.45
C LYS A 93 -12.14 -11.97 -1.02
N GLN A 94 -11.21 -11.13 -1.51
CA GLN A 94 -9.75 -11.25 -1.38
C GLN A 94 -8.91 -11.51 -2.64
N HIS A 95 -9.49 -11.66 -3.84
CA HIS A 95 -8.68 -11.78 -5.06
C HIS A 95 -9.11 -10.78 -6.15
N ILE A 96 -8.16 -9.95 -6.58
CA ILE A 96 -8.30 -9.11 -7.78
C ILE A 96 -8.10 -10.01 -9.00
N ARG A 97 -9.14 -10.12 -9.84
CA ARG A 97 -9.04 -10.82 -11.13
C ARG A 97 -8.78 -9.80 -12.24
N TYR A 98 -7.75 -10.08 -13.03
CA TYR A 98 -7.39 -9.30 -14.22
C TYR A 98 -7.84 -10.05 -15.47
N PHE A 99 -8.42 -9.35 -16.43
CA PHE A 99 -8.69 -9.87 -17.76
C PHE A 99 -8.25 -8.86 -18.82
N VAL A 100 -7.85 -9.37 -19.99
CA VAL A 100 -7.34 -8.57 -21.10
C VAL A 100 -8.52 -7.99 -21.88
N VAL A 101 -8.52 -6.68 -22.08
CA VAL A 101 -9.45 -5.97 -22.95
C VAL A 101 -8.73 -5.75 -24.29
N ASP A 102 -9.16 -6.47 -25.32
CA ASP A 102 -8.62 -6.31 -26.68
C ASP A 102 -9.29 -5.11 -27.37
N ASP A 103 -8.57 -4.00 -27.52
CA ASP A 103 -9.05 -2.83 -28.30
C ASP A 103 -9.35 -3.16 -29.78
N ALA A 104 -8.87 -4.31 -30.28
CA ALA A 104 -8.92 -4.69 -31.69
C ALA A 104 -10.11 -5.59 -32.08
N LYS A 105 -10.93 -6.05 -31.13
CA LYS A 105 -12.13 -6.85 -31.42
C LYS A 105 -13.42 -6.03 -31.57
N GLU A 106 -13.31 -4.70 -31.53
CA GLU A 106 -14.43 -3.76 -31.69
C GLU A 106 -14.71 -3.36 -33.16
N ALA A 107 -14.06 -3.97 -34.16
CA ALA A 107 -14.21 -3.59 -35.57
C ALA A 107 -14.89 -4.63 -36.48
N ALA A 108 -15.29 -5.82 -36.00
CA ALA A 108 -15.84 -6.87 -36.86
C ALA A 108 -17.02 -7.66 -36.28
N GLY A 109 -17.80 -7.03 -35.40
CA GLY A 109 -18.96 -7.68 -34.79
C GLY A 109 -19.94 -6.68 -34.20
N ALA A 110 -20.45 -5.76 -35.03
CA ALA A 110 -21.60 -4.96 -34.66
C ALA A 110 -22.85 -5.86 -34.63
N SER A 111 -23.20 -6.35 -33.45
CA SER A 111 -24.60 -6.49 -33.08
C SER A 111 -24.78 -6.23 -31.59
N ASP A 112 -25.16 -5.00 -31.31
CA ASP A 112 -26.02 -4.62 -30.18
C ASP A 112 -25.40 -4.65 -28.77
N ALA A 113 -24.51 -3.69 -28.52
CA ALA A 113 -24.41 -3.06 -27.20
C ALA A 113 -24.36 -1.56 -27.44
N SER A 114 -25.55 -1.00 -27.64
CA SER A 114 -25.93 0.36 -27.34
C SER A 114 -24.81 1.14 -26.64
N THR A 115 -24.36 2.23 -27.26
CA THR A 115 -23.98 3.42 -26.51
C THR A 115 -25.16 3.74 -25.61
N LYS A 116 -25.25 3.07 -24.46
CA LYS A 116 -26.10 3.47 -23.36
C LYS A 116 -25.42 4.72 -22.85
N SER A 117 -25.70 5.84 -23.53
CA SER A 117 -26.25 7.03 -22.88
C SER A 117 -26.75 6.55 -21.53
N LEU A 118 -26.02 6.88 -20.46
CA LEU A 118 -26.38 6.52 -19.08
C LEU A 118 -27.90 6.57 -19.02
N ASP A 119 -28.53 5.47 -18.60
CA ASP A 119 -29.98 5.52 -18.41
C ASP A 119 -30.24 6.75 -17.54
N SER A 120 -31.25 7.56 -17.87
CA SER A 120 -31.47 8.87 -17.23
C SER A 120 -31.36 8.78 -15.69
N GLY A 121 -31.79 7.65 -15.11
CA GLY A 121 -31.64 7.34 -13.69
C GLY A 121 -30.20 7.15 -13.17
N GLU A 122 -29.26 6.61 -13.96
CA GLU A 122 -27.84 6.48 -13.57
C GLU A 122 -27.14 7.85 -13.53
N ALA A 123 -27.41 8.73 -14.49
CA ALA A 123 -26.84 10.07 -14.50
C ALA A 123 -27.34 10.92 -13.31
N ASP A 124 -28.61 10.79 -12.96
CA ASP A 124 -29.18 11.48 -11.80
C ASP A 124 -28.69 10.88 -10.47
N PHE A 125 -28.40 9.57 -10.42
CA PHE A 125 -27.77 8.94 -9.25
C PHE A 125 -26.36 9.50 -9.00
N PHE A 126 -25.52 9.63 -10.03
CA PHE A 126 -24.17 10.19 -9.84
C PHE A 126 -24.19 11.65 -9.40
N LYS A 127 -25.11 12.47 -9.93
CA LYS A 127 -25.30 13.84 -9.46
C LYS A 127 -25.67 13.90 -7.98
N LEU A 128 -26.60 13.04 -7.54
CA LEU A 128 -27.00 12.96 -6.14
C LEU A 128 -25.82 12.59 -5.23
N VAL A 129 -24.98 11.64 -5.67
CA VAL A 129 -23.78 11.24 -4.91
C VAL A 129 -22.76 12.38 -4.83
N ASP A 130 -22.54 13.11 -5.93
CA ASP A 130 -21.64 14.27 -5.93
C ASP A 130 -22.16 15.38 -4.99
N GLU A 131 -23.48 15.60 -4.96
CA GLU A 131 -24.13 16.51 -4.02
C GLU A 131 -23.94 16.06 -2.57
N ASP A 132 -24.13 14.78 -2.27
CA ASP A 132 -23.93 14.21 -0.93
C ASP A 132 -22.47 14.31 -0.48
N VAL A 133 -21.51 14.08 -1.38
CA VAL A 133 -20.07 14.24 -1.09
C VAL A 133 -19.76 15.69 -0.76
N ALA A 134 -20.29 16.65 -1.53
CA ALA A 134 -20.09 18.07 -1.25
C ALA A 134 -20.66 18.47 0.12
N VAL A 135 -21.83 17.94 0.49
CA VAL A 135 -22.42 18.16 1.82
C VAL A 135 -21.54 17.55 2.92
N ALA A 136 -21.10 16.30 2.75
CA ALA A 136 -20.25 15.62 3.73
C ALA A 136 -18.90 16.35 3.92
N GLU A 137 -18.30 16.87 2.85
CA GLU A 137 -17.09 17.69 2.92
C GLU A 137 -17.34 19.01 3.66
N ALA A 138 -18.46 19.68 3.38
CA ALA A 138 -18.85 20.90 4.07
C ALA A 138 -19.10 20.66 5.57
N ASP A 139 -19.79 19.58 5.92
CA ASP A 139 -20.03 19.17 7.30
C ASP A 139 -18.73 18.80 8.02
N ALA A 140 -17.84 18.06 7.36
CA ALA A 140 -16.53 17.73 7.91
C ALA A 140 -15.68 18.99 8.16
N LYS A 141 -15.74 19.97 7.26
CA LYS A 141 -15.08 21.27 7.44
C LYS A 141 -15.72 22.07 8.58
N ALA A 142 -17.04 22.08 8.68
CA ALA A 142 -17.76 22.75 9.75
C ALA A 142 -17.44 22.12 11.12
N GLU A 143 -17.40 20.80 11.21
CA GLU A 143 -17.05 20.05 12.42
C GLU A 143 -15.58 20.25 12.81
N ALA A 144 -14.68 20.26 11.83
CA ALA A 144 -13.26 20.54 12.05
C ALA A 144 -13.02 22.00 12.51
N ASN A 145 -13.92 22.93 12.18
CA ASN A 145 -13.87 24.32 12.65
C ASN A 145 -14.27 24.45 14.12
N ILE A 146 -14.89 23.45 14.74
CA ILE A 146 -15.28 23.51 16.14
C ILE A 146 -14.07 23.11 17.03
N VAL A 147 -13.86 23.84 18.12
CA VAL A 147 -12.86 23.49 19.13
C VAL A 147 -13.41 22.36 20.01
N HIS A 148 -12.81 21.18 19.85
CA HIS A 148 -13.10 20.02 20.69
C HIS A 148 -12.26 20.02 21.97
N GLY A 149 -12.80 19.45 23.04
CA GLY A 149 -12.06 19.23 24.29
C GLY A 149 -11.01 18.11 24.18
N PHE A 150 -10.20 17.92 25.22
CA PHE A 150 -9.14 16.91 25.25
C PHE A 150 -9.61 15.53 25.76
N ASP A 151 -10.92 15.30 25.87
CA ASP A 151 -11.50 14.07 26.42
C ASP A 151 -11.20 12.82 25.57
N SER A 152 -10.97 13.00 24.26
CA SER A 152 -10.69 11.90 23.32
C SER A 152 -9.27 11.33 23.46
N HIS A 153 -8.29 12.14 23.90
CA HIS A 153 -6.88 11.75 23.96
C HIS A 153 -6.21 12.28 25.24
N ARG A 154 -6.22 11.48 26.32
CA ARG A 154 -5.62 11.85 27.62
C ARG A 154 -4.13 12.19 27.56
N SER A 155 -3.41 11.71 26.56
CA SER A 155 -1.99 11.99 26.32
C SER A 155 -1.70 13.31 25.60
N ALA A 156 -2.72 13.93 24.99
CA ALA A 156 -2.59 15.24 24.32
C ALA A 156 -2.95 16.42 25.25
N VAL A 157 -3.28 16.12 26.52
CA VAL A 157 -3.75 17.10 27.49
C VAL A 157 -2.57 17.95 27.98
N ILE A 158 -2.65 19.26 27.73
CA ILE A 158 -1.69 20.23 28.25
C ILE A 158 -2.11 20.63 29.68
N PRO A 159 -1.31 20.33 30.73
CA PRO A 159 -1.76 20.46 32.13
C PRO A 159 -2.14 21.87 32.56
N TRP A 160 -1.48 22.91 32.03
CA TRP A 160 -1.78 24.28 32.43
C TRP A 160 -3.11 24.79 31.85
N LEU A 161 -3.49 24.35 30.64
CA LEU A 161 -4.78 24.70 30.02
C LEU A 161 -5.98 24.18 30.82
N ARG A 162 -5.83 23.03 31.48
CA ARG A 162 -6.82 22.51 32.44
C ARG A 162 -6.86 23.30 33.73
N ARG A 163 -5.69 23.62 34.30
CA ARG A 163 -5.61 24.37 35.55
C ARG A 163 -6.24 25.77 35.45
N THR A 164 -6.19 26.38 34.27
CA THR A 164 -6.75 27.72 34.03
C THR A 164 -8.20 27.70 33.55
N GLY A 165 -8.79 26.53 33.27
CA GLY A 165 -10.16 26.41 32.75
C GLY A 165 -10.35 26.88 31.30
N ILE A 166 -9.27 27.24 30.60
CA ILE A 166 -9.34 27.75 29.21
C ILE A 166 -9.88 26.67 28.25
N GLU A 167 -9.60 25.40 28.51
CA GLU A 167 -10.19 24.28 27.76
C GLU A 167 -11.73 24.34 27.77
N GLU A 168 -12.34 24.60 28.93
CA GLU A 168 -13.80 24.62 29.09
C GLU A 168 -14.42 25.85 28.41
N HIS A 169 -13.73 27.00 28.47
CA HIS A 169 -14.20 28.25 27.87
C HIS A 169 -14.07 28.32 26.35
N THR A 170 -13.17 27.54 25.75
CA THR A 170 -12.99 27.52 24.29
C THR A 170 -13.72 26.36 23.62
N ARG A 171 -14.18 25.36 24.37
CA ARG A 171 -14.95 24.21 23.86
C ARG A 171 -16.21 24.67 23.13
N GLY A 172 -16.40 24.20 21.89
CA GLY A 172 -17.57 24.52 21.07
C GLY A 172 -17.48 25.83 20.29
N LEU A 173 -16.46 26.66 20.53
CA LEU A 173 -16.23 27.87 19.73
C LEU A 173 -15.75 27.51 18.32
N LYS A 174 -16.09 28.36 17.34
CA LYS A 174 -15.58 28.25 15.97
C LYS A 174 -14.19 28.86 15.87
N LYS A 175 -13.22 28.11 15.33
CA LYS A 175 -11.83 28.53 15.16
C LYS A 175 -11.74 29.76 14.25
N ASP A 176 -12.55 29.83 13.20
CA ASP A 176 -12.55 30.96 12.28
C ASP A 176 -13.04 32.26 12.93
N GLU A 177 -14.03 32.21 13.82
CA GLU A 177 -14.53 33.38 14.55
C GLU A 177 -13.51 33.86 15.58
N MET A 178 -12.87 32.92 16.29
CA MET A 178 -11.74 33.22 17.17
C MET A 178 -10.64 33.91 16.36
N HIS A 179 -10.23 33.33 15.24
CA HIS A 179 -9.20 33.88 14.38
C HIS A 179 -9.56 35.26 13.84
N ALA A 180 -10.80 35.45 13.37
CA ALA A 180 -11.25 36.75 12.89
C ALA A 180 -11.24 37.84 13.98
N SER A 181 -11.43 37.47 15.25
CA SER A 181 -11.45 38.42 16.37
C SER A 181 -10.08 39.00 16.72
N PHE A 182 -8.99 38.30 16.39
CA PHE A 182 -7.62 38.78 16.61
C PHE A 182 -6.79 38.92 15.33
N ALA A 183 -7.32 38.50 14.18
CA ALA A 183 -6.70 38.75 12.89
C ALA A 183 -6.69 40.26 12.65
N VAL A 184 -5.49 40.84 12.76
CA VAL A 184 -5.22 42.22 12.37
C VAL A 184 -5.70 42.39 10.92
N LEU A 185 -6.52 43.40 10.68
CA LEU A 185 -6.92 43.79 9.33
C LEU A 185 -5.63 44.16 8.58
N LYS A 186 -5.17 43.28 7.69
CA LYS A 186 -3.97 43.50 6.85
C LYS A 186 -4.26 44.51 5.73
N THR A 187 -4.91 45.61 6.03
CA THR A 187 -5.11 46.70 5.08
C THR A 187 -4.07 47.78 5.39
N ALA A 188 -3.25 48.11 4.38
CA ALA A 188 -2.23 49.16 4.46
C ALA A 188 -2.80 50.54 4.84
N GLU A 189 -4.13 50.71 4.72
CA GLU A 189 -4.85 51.93 5.07
C GLU A 189 -5.10 52.09 6.57
N SER A 190 -5.13 51.01 7.36
CA SER A 190 -5.46 51.08 8.78
C SER A 190 -4.24 51.25 9.68
N GLU A 191 -3.16 50.51 9.41
CA GLU A 191 -1.93 50.52 10.21
C GLU A 191 -0.69 50.34 9.30
N PRO A 192 -0.24 51.42 8.62
CA PRO A 192 0.82 51.35 7.62
C PRO A 192 2.18 50.96 8.20
N GLU A 193 2.49 51.36 9.45
CA GLU A 193 3.76 50.99 10.08
C GLU A 193 3.84 49.49 10.41
N LEU A 194 2.74 48.88 10.84
CA LEU A 194 2.69 47.45 11.14
C LEU A 194 2.81 46.60 9.88
N PHE A 195 2.22 47.05 8.77
CA PHE A 195 2.38 46.39 7.48
C PHE A 195 3.84 46.38 7.03
N LEU A 196 4.52 47.53 7.13
CA LEU A 196 5.94 47.66 6.81
C LEU A 196 6.83 46.78 7.69
N ILE A 197 6.54 46.70 8.99
CA ILE A 197 7.29 45.82 9.91
C ILE A 197 7.11 44.35 9.53
N LEU A 198 5.90 43.93 9.19
CA LEU A 198 5.63 42.54 8.79
C LEU A 198 6.31 42.17 7.47
N GLU A 199 6.32 43.08 6.50
CA GLU A 199 6.98 42.90 5.20
C GLU A 199 8.51 42.77 5.36
N ILE A 200 9.13 43.65 6.14
CA ILE A 200 10.56 43.57 6.44
C ILE A 200 10.90 42.27 7.18
N ILE A 201 10.06 41.83 8.11
CA ILE A 201 10.27 40.57 8.83
C ILE A 201 10.20 39.37 7.87
N ASP A 202 9.24 39.34 6.95
CA ASP A 202 9.10 38.27 5.96
C ASP A 202 10.29 38.25 4.97
N GLU A 203 10.78 39.41 4.56
CA GLU A 203 12.01 39.55 3.76
C GLU A 203 13.24 39.00 4.50
N ILE A 204 13.42 39.37 5.78
CA ILE A 204 14.52 38.86 6.60
C ILE A 204 14.44 37.34 6.76
N PHE A 205 13.23 36.80 6.99
CA PHE A 205 13.06 35.36 7.12
C PHE A 205 13.30 34.62 5.80
N THR A 206 12.84 35.16 4.67
CA THR A 206 13.06 34.53 3.36
C THR A 206 14.53 34.55 2.95
N GLU A 207 15.27 35.63 3.22
CA GLU A 207 16.71 35.71 2.97
C GLU A 207 17.53 34.78 3.90
N ALA A 208 17.13 34.63 5.16
CA ALA A 208 17.82 33.77 6.12
C ALA A 208 17.66 32.25 5.82
N TYR A 209 16.60 31.87 5.11
CA TYR A 209 16.31 30.47 4.75
C TYR A 209 16.54 30.14 3.27
N SER A 210 17.09 31.07 2.49
CA SER A 210 17.59 30.84 1.12
C SER A 210 19.07 30.46 1.08
#